data_AF-A0A540MME6-F1
#
_entry.id   AF-A0A540MME6-F1
#
_cell.length_a   1.000
_cell.length_b   1.000
_cell.length_c   1.000
_cell.angle_alpha   90.00
_cell.angle_beta   90.00
_cell.angle_gamma   90.00
#
_symmetry.space_group_name_H-M   'P 1'
#
loop_
_entity.id
_entity.type
_entity.pdbx_description
1 polymer ?
#
loop_
_entity_poly.entity_id
_entity_poly.type
_entity_poly.pdbx_seq_one_letter_code
_entity_poly.pdbx_strand_id
1 'polypeptide(L)'
;MELLQTSCKSEHHHQNPKSPESPPTSITTTATATAISTPTCCKCGAPTPMAAPPPSFSDISPPPNYRPIRAPAINLPPNSNSQQAIILAPVPQPLSVPQISPPFHFQLPNKVIQSPDDLRRFHDSFSGKHFVGFIAALSESIRAKKISDPCHQSDVVNTIVSILETLIQWVDEIPPTQQAARYGNVSFRSWHERLSETSHSLMLQFLPEHLHPSTIEIVPYFTDSFGNQTRIDYGTGHETNFAAWLYCLARMGVIKEEDYPAVVARVFFVKKVKKGPFSEHSPLLDDISGVPNWNKVNSGLLKMYKAEVLGKVPIMQHFLFGWLIKWYDPCPFPSL
;
A
#
# COMPACT_ATOMS: atom_id res chain seq x y z
N MET A 1 20.03 18.08 -55.79
CA MET A 1 19.75 17.16 -56.91
C MET A 1 19.13 15.92 -56.30
N GLU A 2 17.98 15.34 -56.67
CA GLU A 2 16.84 15.59 -57.58
C GLU A 2 15.74 14.58 -57.11
N LEU A 3 14.42 14.63 -57.36
CA LEU A 3 13.46 15.60 -57.92
C LEU A 3 12.03 15.26 -57.37
N LEU A 4 10.97 15.94 -57.85
CA LEU A 4 9.54 15.81 -57.46
C LEU A 4 8.98 14.37 -57.53
N GLN A 5 8.04 13.88 -56.69
CA GLN A 5 6.69 14.32 -56.27
C GLN A 5 5.57 14.07 -57.33
N THR A 6 4.31 13.86 -56.89
CA THR A 6 3.02 13.64 -57.64
C THR A 6 2.67 12.18 -58.02
N SER A 7 1.40 11.75 -58.23
CA SER A 7 0.07 12.14 -57.69
C SER A 7 -0.99 11.01 -57.98
N CYS A 8 -2.27 11.22 -57.64
CA CYS A 8 -3.35 10.20 -57.53
C CYS A 8 -4.42 10.22 -58.66
N LYS A 9 -4.94 9.04 -59.07
CA LYS A 9 -6.36 8.66 -59.41
C LYS A 9 -6.43 7.26 -60.07
N SER A 10 -7.39 6.37 -59.74
CA SER A 10 -8.73 6.15 -60.37
C SER A 10 -8.73 6.06 -61.91
N GLU A 11 -9.35 5.09 -62.61
CA GLU A 11 -10.09 3.85 -62.23
C GLU A 11 -10.26 2.95 -63.51
N HIS A 12 -11.25 2.09 -63.85
CA HIS A 12 -12.61 1.71 -63.39
C HIS A 12 -13.05 0.35 -64.02
N HIS A 13 -14.13 -0.29 -63.50
CA HIS A 13 -14.95 -1.37 -64.16
C HIS A 13 -14.30 -2.75 -64.47
N HIS A 14 -15.02 -3.88 -64.54
CA HIS A 14 -16.46 -4.28 -64.66
C HIS A 14 -16.69 -5.62 -63.86
N GLN A 15 -17.86 -6.25 -63.58
CA GLN A 15 -19.30 -6.00 -63.83
C GLN A 15 -20.19 -6.70 -62.72
N ASN A 16 -21.42 -7.15 -63.04
CA ASN A 16 -22.38 -7.96 -62.24
C ASN A 16 -23.19 -8.85 -63.24
N PRO A 17 -24.41 -9.45 -63.04
CA PRO A 17 -25.39 -9.54 -61.91
C PRO A 17 -25.74 -11.03 -61.54
N LYS A 18 -26.77 -11.46 -60.76
CA LYS A 18 -28.09 -10.97 -60.26
C LYS A 18 -28.31 -11.56 -58.83
N SER A 19 -29.06 -11.04 -57.85
CA SER A 19 -30.34 -10.28 -57.78
C SER A 19 -31.60 -11.12 -58.10
N PRO A 20 -32.80 -10.87 -57.50
CA PRO A 20 -33.19 -9.96 -56.40
C PRO A 20 -33.48 -10.76 -55.08
N GLU A 21 -34.29 -10.41 -54.05
CA GLU A 21 -35.20 -9.28 -53.71
C GLU A 21 -35.31 -9.09 -52.15
N SER A 22 -36.35 -8.40 -51.63
CA SER A 22 -36.42 -7.84 -50.25
C SER A 22 -37.79 -8.08 -49.49
N PRO A 23 -38.34 -7.25 -48.56
CA PRO A 23 -38.74 -7.72 -47.20
C PRO A 23 -40.23 -7.42 -46.84
N PRO A 24 -40.58 -6.77 -45.70
CA PRO A 24 -40.65 -7.23 -44.30
C PRO A 24 -42.11 -7.39 -43.77
N THR A 25 -42.32 -7.85 -42.52
CA THR A 25 -43.56 -7.54 -41.77
C THR A 25 -43.41 -7.65 -40.24
N SER A 26 -44.17 -6.82 -39.52
CA SER A 26 -44.33 -6.82 -38.06
C SER A 26 -45.78 -7.14 -37.67
N ILE A 27 -46.04 -7.95 -36.63
CA ILE A 27 -47.41 -8.17 -36.09
C ILE A 27 -47.44 -8.40 -34.57
N THR A 28 -48.32 -7.64 -33.94
CA THR A 28 -49.17 -7.83 -32.74
C THR A 28 -48.84 -8.92 -31.70
N THR A 29 -48.82 -8.50 -30.42
CA THR A 29 -48.93 -9.36 -29.23
C THR A 29 -50.38 -9.80 -28.96
N THR A 30 -50.60 -11.10 -28.72
CA THR A 30 -51.88 -11.65 -28.23
C THR A 30 -51.63 -12.47 -26.97
N ALA A 31 -52.49 -12.35 -25.96
CA ALA A 31 -52.34 -13.05 -24.68
C ALA A 31 -52.98 -14.45 -24.71
N THR A 32 -52.24 -15.45 -24.22
CA THR A 32 -52.75 -16.81 -23.99
C THR A 32 -52.32 -17.25 -22.59
N ALA A 33 -53.27 -17.69 -21.76
CA ALA A 33 -52.97 -18.18 -20.41
C ALA A 33 -52.48 -19.64 -20.46
N THR A 34 -51.38 -19.94 -19.77
CA THR A 34 -50.90 -21.30 -19.52
C THR A 34 -50.70 -21.52 -18.02
N ALA A 35 -51.08 -22.70 -17.54
CA ALA A 35 -51.09 -23.00 -16.11
C ALA A 35 -49.67 -23.18 -15.55
N ILE A 36 -49.41 -22.60 -14.38
CA ILE A 36 -48.14 -22.73 -13.67
C ILE A 36 -48.10 -24.09 -12.96
N SER A 37 -47.20 -24.98 -13.39
CA SER A 37 -46.84 -26.16 -12.59
C SER A 37 -45.91 -25.75 -11.45
N THR A 38 -46.25 -26.15 -10.22
CA THR A 38 -45.39 -25.92 -9.06
C THR A 38 -44.21 -26.91 -9.04
N PRO A 39 -42.95 -26.44 -8.93
CA PRO A 39 -41.82 -27.34 -8.80
C PRO A 39 -41.86 -28.05 -7.44
N THR A 40 -41.56 -29.35 -7.45
CA THR A 40 -41.51 -30.20 -6.25
C THR A 40 -40.12 -30.81 -6.08
N CYS A 41 -39.74 -31.13 -4.83
CA CYS A 41 -38.44 -31.71 -4.55
C CYS A 41 -38.34 -33.14 -5.12
N CYS A 42 -37.40 -33.36 -6.05
CA CYS A 42 -37.19 -34.64 -6.75
C CYS A 42 -36.65 -35.80 -5.87
N LYS A 43 -36.57 -35.63 -4.54
CA LYS A 43 -36.35 -36.72 -3.57
C LYS A 43 -37.55 -37.03 -2.66
N CYS A 44 -38.55 -36.15 -2.55
CA CYS A 44 -39.66 -36.33 -1.59
C CYS A 44 -41.03 -35.77 -2.01
N GLY A 45 -41.16 -35.16 -3.19
CA GLY A 45 -42.42 -34.66 -3.74
C GLY A 45 -43.00 -33.41 -3.06
N ALA A 46 -42.39 -32.90 -1.99
CA ALA A 46 -42.86 -31.71 -1.29
C ALA A 46 -42.80 -30.44 -2.18
N PRO A 47 -43.82 -29.56 -2.14
CA PRO A 47 -43.77 -28.26 -2.81
C PRO A 47 -42.74 -27.33 -2.16
N THR A 48 -41.98 -26.58 -2.96
CA THR A 48 -41.10 -25.52 -2.45
C THR A 48 -41.81 -24.16 -2.47
N PRO A 49 -41.79 -23.39 -1.37
CA PRO A 49 -42.26 -22.01 -1.40
C PRO A 49 -41.27 -21.16 -2.20
N MET A 50 -41.75 -20.52 -3.27
CA MET A 50 -40.97 -19.54 -4.02
C MET A 50 -40.75 -18.30 -3.15
N ALA A 51 -39.52 -18.09 -2.67
CA ALA A 51 -39.12 -16.77 -2.21
C ALA A 51 -39.22 -15.79 -3.38
N ALA A 52 -39.82 -14.62 -3.15
CA ALA A 52 -39.85 -13.58 -4.17
C ALA A 52 -38.41 -13.18 -4.57
N PRO A 53 -38.13 -12.90 -5.85
CA PRO A 53 -36.82 -12.39 -6.23
C PRO A 53 -36.56 -11.08 -5.49
N PRO A 54 -35.33 -10.84 -4.98
CA PRO A 54 -34.98 -9.54 -4.43
C PRO A 54 -35.16 -8.46 -5.49
N PRO A 55 -35.48 -7.20 -5.10
CA PRO A 55 -35.53 -6.10 -6.05
C PRO A 55 -34.19 -6.00 -6.78
N SER A 56 -34.24 -5.70 -8.08
CA SER A 56 -33.03 -5.57 -8.90
C SER A 56 -32.15 -4.44 -8.36
N PHE A 57 -31.08 -4.80 -7.67
CA PHE A 57 -30.03 -3.85 -7.30
C PHE A 57 -29.47 -3.26 -8.58
N SER A 58 -29.53 -1.92 -8.70
CA SER A 58 -28.75 -1.22 -9.72
C SER A 58 -27.26 -1.43 -9.41
N ASP A 59 -26.49 -1.92 -10.38
CA ASP A 59 -25.04 -2.24 -10.28
C ASP A 59 -24.11 -1.02 -10.11
N ILE A 60 -24.61 0.02 -9.43
CA ILE A 60 -23.87 1.20 -9.02
C ILE A 60 -24.09 1.35 -7.52
N SER A 61 -23.17 0.78 -6.73
CA SER A 61 -22.95 1.25 -5.37
C SER A 61 -22.75 2.77 -5.42
N PRO A 62 -23.51 3.58 -4.68
CA PRO A 62 -23.24 5.02 -4.63
C PRO A 62 -21.79 5.21 -4.18
N PRO A 63 -21.02 6.12 -4.81
CA PRO A 63 -19.64 6.34 -4.41
C PRO A 63 -19.59 6.74 -2.93
N PRO A 64 -18.51 6.41 -2.20
CA PRO A 64 -18.34 6.87 -0.83
C PRO A 64 -18.53 8.39 -0.80
N ASN A 65 -19.33 8.88 0.14
CA ASN A 65 -19.74 10.29 0.25
C ASN A 65 -18.56 11.21 0.61
N TYR A 66 -17.64 11.40 -0.34
CA TYR A 66 -16.56 12.36 -0.25
C TYR A 66 -17.16 13.77 -0.23
N ARG A 67 -17.04 14.43 0.93
CA ARG A 67 -17.43 15.82 1.13
C ARG A 67 -16.15 16.64 1.29
N PRO A 68 -15.85 17.57 0.37
CA PRO A 68 -14.62 18.36 0.44
C PRO A 68 -14.50 19.13 1.75
N ILE A 69 -13.29 19.19 2.31
CA ILE A 69 -12.96 19.94 3.54
C ILE A 69 -13.10 21.46 3.34
N ARG A 70 -13.23 21.93 2.08
CA ARG A 70 -13.42 23.35 1.72
C ARG A 70 -14.73 24.00 2.21
N ALA A 71 -15.63 23.27 2.87
CA ALA A 71 -16.77 23.86 3.58
C ALA A 71 -16.28 24.63 4.85
N PRO A 72 -16.84 25.81 5.17
CA PRO A 72 -16.30 26.65 6.24
C PRO A 72 -16.37 25.97 7.61
N ALA A 73 -15.20 25.66 8.17
CA ALA A 73 -14.99 24.86 9.39
C ALA A 73 -15.44 25.52 10.72
N ILE A 74 -16.42 26.41 10.66
CA ILE A 74 -17.03 27.13 11.80
C ILE A 74 -18.43 26.57 12.11
N ASN A 75 -19.14 25.94 11.15
CA ASN A 75 -20.48 25.39 11.34
C ASN A 75 -20.66 24.03 10.63
N LEU A 76 -20.11 22.96 11.20
CA LEU A 76 -20.32 21.57 10.75
C LEU A 76 -20.66 20.67 11.95
N PRO A 77 -21.71 19.83 11.89
CA PRO A 77 -22.10 18.97 12.99
C PRO A 77 -21.10 17.82 13.21
N PRO A 78 -20.85 17.40 14.46
CA PRO A 78 -19.86 16.37 14.77
C PRO A 78 -20.40 14.98 14.42
N ASN A 79 -19.93 14.37 13.33
CA ASN A 79 -20.37 13.01 12.97
C ASN A 79 -19.29 12.11 12.34
N SER A 80 -18.10 12.10 12.94
CA SER A 80 -17.35 10.85 13.14
C SER A 80 -16.39 11.00 14.33
N ASN A 81 -16.52 10.11 15.32
CA ASN A 81 -15.70 10.17 16.54
C ASN A 81 -14.20 10.00 16.25
N SER A 82 -13.85 9.28 15.17
CA SER A 82 -12.48 9.10 14.69
C SER A 82 -11.83 10.39 14.23
N GLN A 83 -12.49 11.22 13.42
CA GLN A 83 -11.90 12.47 12.92
C GLN A 83 -11.63 13.46 14.07
N GLN A 84 -12.54 13.58 15.03
CA GLN A 84 -12.33 14.43 16.21
C GLN A 84 -11.20 13.90 17.09
N ALA A 85 -11.10 12.57 17.30
CA ALA A 85 -9.99 11.95 18.01
C ALA A 85 -8.63 12.22 17.31
N ILE A 86 -8.58 12.16 15.97
CA ILE A 86 -7.36 12.48 15.19
C ILE A 86 -6.96 13.94 15.37
N ILE A 87 -7.92 14.88 15.32
CA ILE A 87 -7.62 16.32 15.50
C ILE A 87 -7.07 16.59 16.90
N LEU A 88 -7.65 15.98 17.94
CA LEU A 88 -7.29 16.18 19.34
C LEU A 88 -6.07 15.39 19.81
N ALA A 89 -5.70 14.29 19.15
CA ALA A 89 -4.54 13.47 19.53
C ALA A 89 -3.23 14.29 19.58
N PRO A 90 -2.26 13.96 20.45
CA PRO A 90 -0.93 14.59 20.41
C PRO A 90 -0.22 14.25 19.09
N VAL A 91 0.54 15.21 18.55
CA VAL A 91 1.42 14.95 17.39
C VAL A 91 2.54 14.00 17.84
N PRO A 92 2.84 12.91 17.11
CA PRO A 92 4.05 12.12 17.31
C PRO A 92 5.30 13.00 17.41
N GLN A 93 6.07 12.83 18.48
CA GLN A 93 7.34 13.55 18.69
C GLN A 93 8.51 12.66 18.26
N PRO A 94 9.61 13.23 17.72
CA PRO A 94 10.81 12.48 17.40
C PRO A 94 11.40 11.84 18.67
N LEU A 95 11.85 10.59 18.57
CA LEU A 95 12.61 9.90 19.62
C LEU A 95 13.79 9.17 18.98
N SER A 96 14.96 9.28 19.61
CA SER A 96 16.15 8.50 19.26
C SER A 96 15.91 7.00 19.40
N VAL A 97 16.54 6.21 18.53
CA VAL A 97 16.34 4.76 18.47
C VAL A 97 17.30 4.05 19.44
N PRO A 98 16.81 3.35 20.49
CA PRO A 98 17.68 2.78 21.52
C PRO A 98 18.47 1.57 21.01
N GLN A 99 19.80 1.70 20.92
CA GLN A 99 20.66 0.64 20.39
C GLN A 99 20.67 -0.60 21.31
N ILE A 100 20.73 -1.79 20.71
CA ILE A 100 20.87 -3.06 21.42
C ILE A 100 22.33 -3.33 21.83
N SER A 101 22.51 -4.19 22.84
CA SER A 101 23.81 -4.71 23.27
C SER A 101 23.76 -6.24 23.35
N PRO A 102 24.91 -6.95 23.27
CA PRO A 102 24.98 -8.38 23.54
C PRO A 102 24.57 -8.73 24.98
N PRO A 103 24.06 -9.95 25.24
CA PRO A 103 23.78 -11.02 24.27
C PRO A 103 22.57 -10.69 23.37
N PHE A 104 22.68 -11.07 22.11
CA PHE A 104 21.59 -10.91 21.14
C PHE A 104 20.68 -12.14 21.15
N HIS A 105 19.37 -11.91 20.98
CA HIS A 105 18.36 -12.97 20.96
C HIS A 105 17.44 -12.85 19.73
N PHE A 106 18.03 -12.59 18.56
CA PHE A 106 17.30 -12.52 17.28
C PHE A 106 16.46 -13.78 17.05
N GLN A 107 15.23 -13.59 16.58
CA GLN A 107 14.26 -14.67 16.40
C GLN A 107 13.38 -14.42 15.17
N LEU A 108 12.84 -15.50 14.58
CA LEU A 108 11.85 -15.39 13.51
C LEU A 108 10.63 -14.63 14.05
N PRO A 109 10.24 -13.49 13.46
CA PRO A 109 9.21 -12.62 14.02
C PRO A 109 7.82 -13.09 13.60
N ASN A 110 6.83 -12.90 14.47
CA ASN A 110 5.47 -13.43 14.30
C ASN A 110 4.40 -12.33 14.32
N LYS A 111 3.20 -12.65 13.80
CA LYS A 111 2.04 -11.76 13.81
C LYS A 111 1.29 -11.94 15.14
N VAL A 112 1.16 -10.86 15.91
CA VAL A 112 0.62 -10.88 17.29
C VAL A 112 -0.70 -10.10 17.44
N ILE A 113 -0.88 -9.03 16.67
CA ILE A 113 -2.10 -8.19 16.77
C ILE A 113 -3.29 -8.92 16.14
N GLN A 114 -4.28 -9.26 16.97
CA GLN A 114 -5.54 -9.87 16.53
C GLN A 114 -6.75 -9.01 16.93
N SER A 115 -6.60 -8.19 17.98
CA SER A 115 -7.64 -7.32 18.52
C SER A 115 -7.19 -5.85 18.60
N PRO A 116 -8.14 -4.89 18.80
CA PRO A 116 -7.80 -3.52 19.13
C PRO A 116 -6.96 -3.38 20.40
N ASP A 117 -7.06 -4.34 21.34
CA ASP A 117 -6.38 -4.28 22.64
C ASP A 117 -4.92 -4.71 22.54
N ASP A 118 -4.59 -5.65 21.66
CA ASP A 118 -3.20 -5.97 21.33
C ASP A 118 -2.50 -4.78 20.67
N LEU A 119 -3.25 -3.99 19.91
CA LEU A 119 -2.76 -2.79 19.26
C LEU A 119 -2.60 -1.63 20.26
N ARG A 120 -3.50 -1.47 21.23
CA ARG A 120 -3.30 -0.54 22.37
C ARG A 120 -2.04 -0.90 23.15
N ARG A 121 -1.88 -2.19 23.53
CA ARG A 121 -0.68 -2.71 24.20
C ARG A 121 0.61 -2.42 23.44
N PHE A 122 0.63 -2.59 22.12
CA PHE A 122 1.79 -2.24 21.31
C PHE A 122 2.08 -0.73 21.35
N HIS A 123 1.07 0.12 21.15
CA HIS A 123 1.25 1.58 21.19
C HIS A 123 1.73 2.12 22.55
N ASP A 124 1.34 1.46 23.65
CA ASP A 124 1.77 1.82 25.00
C ASP A 124 3.12 1.21 25.39
N SER A 125 3.60 0.19 24.67
CA SER A 125 4.91 -0.46 24.90
C SER A 125 6.10 0.46 24.60
N PHE A 126 7.27 0.09 25.13
CA PHE A 126 8.54 0.73 24.79
C PHE A 126 8.84 0.68 23.28
N SER A 127 8.61 -0.46 22.63
CA SER A 127 8.83 -0.65 21.19
C SER A 127 7.97 0.26 20.33
N GLY A 128 6.66 0.32 20.61
CA GLY A 128 5.71 1.07 19.79
C GLY A 128 5.92 2.59 19.91
N LYS A 129 6.27 3.07 21.10
CA LYS A 129 6.65 4.47 21.33
C LYS A 129 7.89 4.85 20.51
N HIS A 130 8.97 4.07 20.57
CA HIS A 130 10.19 4.37 19.81
C HIS A 130 10.05 4.13 18.30
N PHE A 131 9.23 3.17 17.87
CA PHE A 131 8.92 3.01 16.44
C PHE A 131 8.18 4.23 15.88
N VAL A 132 7.13 4.72 16.57
CA VAL A 132 6.44 5.96 16.19
C VAL A 132 7.36 7.19 16.25
N GLY A 133 8.23 7.24 17.27
CA GLY A 133 9.23 8.30 17.41
C GLY A 133 10.31 8.30 16.33
N PHE A 134 10.69 7.13 15.81
CA PHE A 134 11.59 7.00 14.65
C PHE A 134 10.96 7.58 13.38
N ILE A 135 9.68 7.32 13.10
CA ILE A 135 8.98 7.94 11.95
C ILE A 135 8.98 9.47 12.07
N ALA A 136 8.74 10.00 13.28
CA ALA A 136 8.81 11.43 13.53
C ALA A 136 10.25 11.99 13.43
N ALA A 137 11.27 11.23 13.83
CA ALA A 137 12.69 11.61 13.67
C ALA A 137 13.13 11.63 12.19
N LEU A 138 12.70 10.65 11.38
CA LEU A 138 12.90 10.66 9.92
C LEU A 138 12.24 11.90 9.29
N SER A 139 10.98 12.19 9.64
CA SER A 139 10.24 13.38 9.20
C SER A 139 10.96 14.69 9.57
N GLU A 140 11.45 14.81 10.79
CA GLU A 140 12.20 15.98 11.26
C GLU A 140 13.57 16.11 10.55
N SER A 141 14.25 15.00 10.27
CA SER A 141 15.58 14.99 9.66
C SER A 141 15.65 15.64 8.27
N ILE A 142 14.52 15.70 7.54
CA ILE A 142 14.39 16.33 6.22
C ILE A 142 13.66 17.68 6.24
N ARG A 143 13.34 18.24 7.43
CA ARG A 143 12.68 19.55 7.55
C ARG A 143 13.42 20.62 6.74
N ALA A 144 12.69 21.25 5.82
CA ALA A 144 13.18 22.32 4.93
C ALA A 144 14.36 21.95 4.01
N LYS A 145 14.68 20.66 3.84
CA LYS A 145 15.66 20.16 2.86
C LYS A 145 14.96 19.69 1.60
N LYS A 146 15.58 19.89 0.43
CA LYS A 146 15.14 19.27 -0.82
C LYS A 146 15.78 17.89 -0.95
N ILE A 147 15.12 17.00 -1.70
CA ILE A 147 15.67 15.70 -2.08
C ILE A 147 17.02 15.84 -2.81
N SER A 148 17.21 16.91 -3.58
CA SER A 148 18.45 17.21 -4.31
C SER A 148 19.64 17.62 -3.43
N ASP A 149 19.41 17.96 -2.16
CA ASP A 149 20.43 18.59 -1.34
C ASP A 149 21.48 17.57 -0.86
N PRO A 150 22.75 17.98 -0.67
CA PRO A 150 23.78 17.13 -0.08
C PRO A 150 23.43 16.71 1.34
N CYS A 151 23.73 15.46 1.68
CA CYS A 151 23.57 14.89 3.01
C CYS A 151 24.67 13.84 3.28
N HIS A 152 24.86 13.48 4.55
CA HIS A 152 25.67 12.33 4.92
C HIS A 152 25.06 11.06 4.33
N GLN A 153 25.89 10.17 3.78
CA GLN A 153 25.50 8.90 3.19
C GLN A 153 26.59 7.88 3.53
N SER A 154 26.35 7.03 4.52
CA SER A 154 27.26 5.92 4.85
C SER A 154 27.28 4.85 3.75
N ASP A 155 28.32 4.01 3.75
CA ASP A 155 28.43 2.87 2.83
C ASP A 155 27.26 1.88 2.98
N VAL A 156 26.67 1.79 4.18
CA VAL A 156 25.43 1.05 4.44
C VAL A 156 24.27 1.62 3.63
N VAL A 157 24.04 2.95 3.69
CA VAL A 157 22.97 3.61 2.93
C VAL A 157 23.20 3.46 1.42
N ASN A 158 24.44 3.63 0.95
CA ASN A 158 24.79 3.47 -0.46
C ASN A 158 24.55 2.03 -0.95
N THR A 159 24.90 1.02 -0.14
CA THR A 159 24.64 -0.40 -0.42
C THR A 159 23.14 -0.70 -0.44
N ILE A 160 22.35 -0.15 0.49
CA ILE A 160 20.89 -0.30 0.51
C ILE A 160 20.24 0.30 -0.75
N VAL A 161 20.73 1.46 -1.24
CA VAL A 161 20.27 2.04 -2.51
C VAL A 161 20.58 1.11 -3.68
N SER A 162 21.80 0.57 -3.77
CA SER A 162 22.21 -0.39 -4.83
C SER A 162 21.36 -1.68 -4.81
N ILE A 163 21.00 -2.17 -3.62
CA ILE A 163 20.06 -3.29 -3.45
C ILE A 163 18.68 -2.93 -4.02
N LEU A 164 18.14 -1.75 -3.71
CA LEU A 164 16.84 -1.32 -4.25
C LEU A 164 16.87 -1.07 -5.77
N GLU A 165 17.99 -0.60 -6.32
CA GLU A 165 18.19 -0.49 -7.77
C GLU A 165 18.23 -1.87 -8.43
N THR A 166 18.84 -2.87 -7.78
CA THR A 166 18.83 -4.28 -8.21
C THR A 166 17.40 -4.86 -8.20
N LEU A 167 16.63 -4.61 -7.14
CA LEU A 167 15.22 -5.01 -7.05
C LEU A 167 14.34 -4.39 -8.15
N ILE A 168 14.65 -3.14 -8.57
CA ILE A 168 14.00 -2.49 -9.70
C ILE A 168 14.42 -3.13 -11.03
N GLN A 169 15.70 -3.46 -11.21
CA GLN A 169 16.20 -4.10 -12.43
C GLN A 169 15.52 -5.46 -12.68
N TRP A 170 15.21 -6.21 -11.63
CA TRP A 170 14.44 -7.45 -11.74
C TRP A 170 13.00 -7.25 -12.26
N VAL A 171 12.41 -6.05 -12.19
CA VAL A 171 11.09 -5.77 -12.77
C VAL A 171 11.15 -5.76 -14.30
N ASP A 172 12.26 -5.29 -14.87
CA ASP A 172 12.48 -5.29 -16.31
C ASP A 172 12.96 -6.68 -16.81
N GLU A 173 13.64 -7.46 -15.96
CA GLU A 173 13.99 -8.87 -16.24
C GLU A 173 12.82 -9.87 -16.11
N ILE A 174 11.78 -9.54 -15.32
CA ILE A 174 10.62 -10.40 -15.05
C ILE A 174 9.35 -9.70 -15.59
N PRO A 175 9.23 -9.57 -16.93
CA PRO A 175 8.17 -8.76 -17.55
C PRO A 175 6.77 -9.33 -17.28
N PRO A 176 5.72 -8.48 -17.31
CA PRO A 176 4.34 -8.91 -17.16
C PRO A 176 3.93 -9.97 -18.18
N THR A 177 3.45 -11.13 -17.69
CA THR A 177 2.94 -12.21 -18.55
C THR A 177 1.58 -11.86 -19.13
N GLN A 178 1.28 -12.30 -20.36
CA GLN A 178 -0.08 -12.21 -20.90
C GLN A 178 -1.04 -13.08 -20.06
N GLN A 179 -2.11 -12.48 -19.57
CA GLN A 179 -3.11 -13.16 -18.73
C GLN A 179 -4.51 -12.60 -18.98
N ALA A 180 -5.55 -13.44 -18.83
CA ALA A 180 -6.94 -13.01 -18.91
C ALA A 180 -7.42 -12.26 -17.63
N ALA A 181 -6.68 -12.34 -16.53
CA ALA A 181 -7.04 -11.72 -15.26
C ALA A 181 -6.73 -10.21 -15.25
N ARG A 182 -7.76 -9.40 -15.01
CA ARG A 182 -7.68 -7.92 -15.01
C ARG A 182 -7.01 -7.28 -13.77
N TYR A 183 -6.69 -8.07 -12.76
CA TYR A 183 -6.04 -7.64 -11.52
C TYR A 183 -4.78 -8.50 -11.30
N GLY A 184 -3.71 -7.89 -10.78
CA GLY A 184 -2.48 -8.57 -10.32
C GLY A 184 -1.77 -9.42 -11.39
N ASN A 185 -0.67 -8.93 -11.97
CA ASN A 185 0.08 -9.77 -12.93
C ASN A 185 0.85 -10.88 -12.20
N VAL A 186 0.69 -12.14 -12.65
CA VAL A 186 1.32 -13.29 -11.99
C VAL A 186 2.85 -13.27 -12.04
N SER A 187 3.48 -12.48 -12.93
CA SER A 187 4.94 -12.27 -12.94
C SER A 187 5.47 -11.70 -11.61
N PHE A 188 4.66 -10.97 -10.86
CA PHE A 188 5.00 -10.51 -9.50
C PHE A 188 5.34 -11.68 -8.56
N ARG A 189 4.77 -12.87 -8.78
CA ARG A 189 5.07 -14.04 -7.93
C ARG A 189 6.50 -14.50 -8.10
N SER A 190 7.00 -14.55 -9.33
CA SER A 190 8.40 -14.89 -9.64
C SER A 190 9.38 -13.79 -9.22
N TRP A 191 8.97 -12.52 -9.26
CA TRP A 191 9.76 -11.42 -8.70
C TRP A 191 9.88 -11.53 -7.18
N HIS A 192 8.77 -11.81 -6.47
CA HIS A 192 8.76 -11.95 -5.01
C HIS A 192 9.40 -13.26 -4.51
N GLU A 193 9.34 -14.32 -5.33
CA GLU A 193 10.08 -15.58 -5.14
C GLU A 193 11.58 -15.34 -5.17
N ARG A 194 12.10 -14.72 -6.24
CA ARG A 194 13.52 -14.32 -6.34
C ARG A 194 13.94 -13.40 -5.19
N LEU A 195 13.10 -12.42 -4.83
CA LEU A 195 13.33 -11.56 -3.66
C LEU A 195 13.48 -12.40 -2.37
N SER A 196 12.60 -13.38 -2.16
CA SER A 196 12.61 -14.21 -0.95
C SER A 196 13.84 -15.12 -0.88
N GLU A 197 14.24 -15.72 -2.01
CA GLU A 197 15.46 -16.55 -2.10
C GLU A 197 16.74 -15.75 -1.85
N THR A 198 16.81 -14.52 -2.39
CA THR A 198 18.03 -13.69 -2.36
C THR A 198 18.15 -12.80 -1.11
N SER A 199 17.04 -12.49 -0.42
CA SER A 199 17.04 -11.49 0.67
C SER A 199 18.06 -11.77 1.76
N HIS A 200 18.38 -13.03 2.06
CA HIS A 200 19.44 -13.35 3.00
C HIS A 200 20.81 -12.81 2.55
N SER A 201 21.23 -13.08 1.31
CA SER A 201 22.52 -12.60 0.79
C SER A 201 22.53 -11.10 0.52
N LEU A 202 21.37 -10.47 0.24
CA LEU A 202 21.26 -9.01 0.17
C LEU A 202 21.59 -8.35 1.52
N MET A 203 21.08 -8.87 2.64
CA MET A 203 21.38 -8.30 3.97
C MET A 203 22.88 -8.41 4.34
N LEU A 204 23.54 -9.51 3.95
CA LEU A 204 24.97 -9.71 4.25
C LEU A 204 25.91 -8.72 3.56
N GLN A 205 25.45 -7.96 2.54
CA GLN A 205 26.27 -6.98 1.84
C GLN A 205 26.62 -5.75 2.71
N PHE A 206 25.78 -5.43 3.70
CA PHE A 206 25.97 -4.26 4.58
C PHE A 206 25.97 -4.60 6.08
N LEU A 207 25.55 -5.80 6.49
CA LEU A 207 25.60 -6.22 7.89
C LEU A 207 27.05 -6.56 8.33
N PRO A 208 27.54 -6.01 9.45
CA PRO A 208 28.71 -6.52 10.15
C PRO A 208 28.56 -7.99 10.54
N GLU A 209 29.65 -8.75 10.53
CA GLU A 209 29.67 -10.21 10.79
C GLU A 209 28.98 -10.60 12.10
N HIS A 210 29.23 -9.85 13.19
CA HIS A 210 28.61 -10.08 14.50
C HIS A 210 27.08 -9.83 14.53
N LEU A 211 26.52 -9.25 13.47
CA LEU A 211 25.08 -9.06 13.24
C LEU A 211 24.52 -9.96 12.14
N HIS A 212 25.32 -10.82 11.50
CA HIS A 212 24.80 -11.81 10.53
C HIS A 212 23.69 -12.71 11.11
N PRO A 213 23.70 -13.12 12.39
CA PRO A 213 22.57 -13.84 13.00
C PRO A 213 21.25 -13.06 13.05
N SER A 214 21.24 -11.74 12.79
CA SER A 214 20.00 -10.94 12.74
C SER A 214 19.15 -11.19 11.49
N THR A 215 19.67 -11.84 10.45
CA THR A 215 18.93 -12.10 9.20
C THR A 215 17.66 -12.90 9.43
N ILE A 216 17.64 -13.81 10.42
CA ILE A 216 16.44 -14.56 10.84
C ILE A 216 15.28 -13.63 11.25
N GLU A 217 15.61 -12.46 11.81
CA GLU A 217 14.63 -11.46 12.23
C GLU A 217 14.38 -10.41 11.15
N ILE A 218 15.43 -9.83 10.53
CA ILE A 218 15.25 -8.68 9.63
C ILE A 218 14.75 -9.04 8.23
N VAL A 219 15.06 -10.23 7.70
CA VAL A 219 14.65 -10.64 6.33
C VAL A 219 13.12 -10.69 6.19
N PRO A 220 12.34 -11.25 7.14
CA PRO A 220 10.87 -11.21 7.09
C PRO A 220 10.24 -9.82 7.01
N TYR A 221 10.80 -8.80 7.68
CA TYR A 221 10.29 -7.42 7.50
C TYR A 221 10.60 -6.91 6.09
N PHE A 222 11.79 -7.19 5.56
CA PHE A 222 12.20 -6.80 4.20
C PHE A 222 11.35 -7.49 3.12
N THR A 223 11.09 -8.80 3.20
CA THR A 223 10.29 -9.51 2.18
C THR A 223 8.80 -9.16 2.23
N ASP A 224 8.22 -8.94 3.43
CA ASP A 224 6.84 -8.44 3.60
C ASP A 224 6.75 -6.90 3.45
N SER A 225 7.80 -6.22 2.96
CA SER A 225 7.80 -4.79 2.60
C SER A 225 7.29 -4.49 1.19
N PHE A 226 7.30 -5.48 0.28
CA PHE A 226 7.09 -5.26 -1.15
C PHE A 226 5.74 -5.77 -1.70
N GLY A 227 4.79 -6.08 -0.81
CA GLY A 227 3.47 -6.60 -1.17
C GLY A 227 3.34 -8.12 -0.95
N ASN A 228 2.14 -8.66 -1.14
CA ASN A 228 1.85 -10.06 -0.84
C ASN A 228 1.81 -10.95 -2.10
N GLN A 229 2.72 -11.93 -2.19
CA GLN A 229 2.85 -12.86 -3.32
C GLN A 229 1.54 -13.58 -3.69
N THR A 230 0.77 -14.03 -2.70
CA THR A 230 -0.46 -14.79 -2.93
C THR A 230 -1.58 -13.91 -3.49
N ARG A 231 -1.84 -12.76 -2.85
CA ARG A 231 -2.93 -11.84 -3.23
C ARG A 231 -2.58 -10.92 -4.40
N ILE A 232 -1.30 -10.69 -4.65
CA ILE A 232 -0.76 -9.73 -5.62
C ILE A 232 -1.29 -8.31 -5.32
N ASP A 233 -1.15 -7.90 -4.06
CA ASP A 233 -1.54 -6.57 -3.57
C ASP A 233 -0.41 -5.88 -2.80
N TYR A 234 -0.58 -4.56 -2.64
CA TYR A 234 0.31 -3.66 -1.89
C TYR A 234 -0.54 -2.64 -1.14
N GLY A 235 -0.04 -2.15 0.00
CA GLY A 235 -0.72 -1.15 0.82
C GLY A 235 0.16 -0.68 1.99
N THR A 236 -0.36 0.25 2.78
CA THR A 236 0.39 0.93 3.86
C THR A 236 0.95 -0.01 4.93
N GLY A 237 0.42 -1.22 5.10
CA GLY A 237 1.03 -2.24 5.97
C GLY A 237 2.40 -2.72 5.49
N HIS A 238 2.60 -2.85 4.17
CA HIS A 238 3.88 -3.22 3.57
C HIS A 238 4.88 -2.05 3.64
N GLU A 239 4.42 -0.81 3.40
CA GLU A 239 5.19 0.41 3.68
C GLU A 239 5.61 0.51 5.17
N THR A 240 4.72 0.14 6.08
CA THR A 240 5.01 0.09 7.54
C THR A 240 6.06 -0.99 7.87
N ASN A 241 6.04 -2.15 7.21
CA ASN A 241 7.08 -3.16 7.33
C ASN A 241 8.46 -2.67 6.81
N PHE A 242 8.49 -1.85 5.75
CA PHE A 242 9.74 -1.25 5.28
C PHE A 242 10.33 -0.27 6.29
N ALA A 243 9.48 0.55 6.90
CA ALA A 243 9.88 1.41 8.00
C ALA A 243 10.30 0.61 9.25
N ALA A 244 9.69 -0.55 9.51
CA ALA A 244 10.07 -1.46 10.58
C ALA A 244 11.43 -2.11 10.34
N TRP A 245 11.75 -2.50 9.10
CA TRP A 245 13.07 -2.99 8.70
C TRP A 245 14.15 -1.92 8.92
N LEU A 246 13.91 -0.68 8.49
CA LEU A 246 14.82 0.45 8.75
C LEU A 246 14.98 0.75 10.26
N TYR A 247 13.90 0.65 11.04
CA TYR A 247 13.96 0.76 12.50
C TYR A 247 14.79 -0.36 13.13
N CYS A 248 14.68 -1.60 12.64
CA CYS A 248 15.54 -2.72 13.06
C CYS A 248 17.02 -2.44 12.79
N LEU A 249 17.38 -1.90 11.62
CA LEU A 249 18.76 -1.49 11.32
C LEU A 249 19.25 -0.37 12.25
N ALA A 250 18.39 0.61 12.57
CA ALA A 250 18.71 1.66 13.52
C ALA A 250 18.87 1.14 14.97
N ARG A 251 18.03 0.18 15.39
CA ARG A 251 18.13 -0.52 16.68
C ARG A 251 19.42 -1.34 16.82
N MET A 252 19.98 -1.82 15.71
CA MET A 252 21.29 -2.48 15.67
C MET A 252 22.48 -1.52 15.48
N GLY A 253 22.25 -0.21 15.35
CA GLY A 253 23.30 0.78 15.06
C GLY A 253 23.92 0.68 13.67
N VAL A 254 23.32 -0.12 12.78
CA VAL A 254 23.73 -0.30 11.37
C VAL A 254 23.37 0.95 10.54
N ILE A 255 22.29 1.62 10.91
CA ILE A 255 21.91 2.96 10.45
C ILE A 255 21.90 3.89 11.67
N LYS A 256 22.37 5.13 11.54
CA LYS A 256 22.44 6.12 12.62
C LYS A 256 21.60 7.36 12.31
N GLU A 257 21.44 8.24 13.29
CA GLU A 257 20.71 9.52 13.09
C GLU A 257 21.36 10.41 12.02
N GLU A 258 22.69 10.32 11.83
CA GLU A 258 23.43 10.99 10.77
C GLU A 258 23.01 10.53 9.35
N ASP A 259 22.54 9.29 9.20
CA ASP A 259 22.02 8.74 7.94
C ASP A 259 20.57 9.15 7.65
N TYR A 260 19.77 9.55 8.65
CA TYR A 260 18.31 9.72 8.51
C TYR A 260 17.89 10.61 7.32
N PRO A 261 18.58 11.75 7.02
CA PRO A 261 18.26 12.55 5.84
C PRO A 261 18.43 11.78 4.52
N ALA A 262 19.41 10.88 4.43
CA ALA A 262 19.63 10.03 3.25
C ALA A 262 18.71 8.80 3.23
N VAL A 263 18.36 8.23 4.38
CA VAL A 263 17.30 7.19 4.46
C VAL A 263 16.01 7.72 3.82
N VAL A 264 15.60 8.95 4.12
CA VAL A 264 14.42 9.54 3.47
C VAL A 264 14.71 9.99 2.02
N ALA A 265 15.79 10.73 1.77
CA ALA A 265 16.04 11.35 0.46
C ALA A 265 16.72 10.46 -0.58
N ARG A 266 17.07 9.20 -0.24
CA ARG A 266 17.68 8.20 -1.14
C ARG A 266 16.93 6.87 -1.07
N VAL A 267 16.78 6.29 0.14
CA VAL A 267 16.21 4.93 0.31
C VAL A 267 14.69 4.92 0.14
N PHE A 268 13.96 5.88 0.71
CA PHE A 268 12.52 6.05 0.42
C PHE A 268 12.25 6.73 -0.94
N PHE A 269 13.24 7.36 -1.56
CA PHE A 269 13.09 8.08 -2.84
C PHE A 269 13.88 7.44 -4.00
N VAL A 270 13.90 6.11 -4.10
CA VAL A 270 14.40 5.46 -5.32
C VAL A 270 13.44 5.75 -6.48
N LYS A 271 13.96 6.29 -7.59
CA LYS A 271 13.19 7.07 -8.57
C LYS A 271 12.21 6.24 -9.42
N LYS A 272 10.91 6.47 -9.27
CA LYS A 272 9.93 6.41 -10.39
C LYS A 272 8.72 7.32 -10.13
N VAL A 273 8.64 8.45 -10.84
CA VAL A 273 7.51 9.40 -10.74
C VAL A 273 6.37 8.97 -11.67
N LYS A 274 5.16 8.81 -11.15
CA LYS A 274 3.95 8.53 -11.93
C LYS A 274 3.56 9.77 -12.76
N LYS A 275 3.11 9.58 -13.99
CA LYS A 275 2.60 10.63 -14.88
C LYS A 275 1.07 10.56 -14.96
N GLY A 276 0.37 11.66 -14.68
CA GLY A 276 -1.09 11.75 -14.79
C GLY A 276 -1.66 13.02 -14.11
N PRO A 277 -2.94 13.38 -14.33
CA PRO A 277 -3.60 14.50 -13.66
C PRO A 277 -3.90 14.19 -12.18
N PHE A 278 -3.44 15.04 -11.26
CA PHE A 278 -3.46 14.79 -9.81
C PHE A 278 -4.88 14.71 -9.20
N SER A 279 -5.79 15.54 -9.69
CA SER A 279 -7.14 15.73 -9.13
C SER A 279 -8.05 14.51 -9.30
N GLU A 280 -7.83 13.69 -10.32
CA GLU A 280 -8.70 12.56 -10.67
C GLU A 280 -8.41 11.29 -9.85
N HIS A 281 -7.22 11.20 -9.24
CA HIS A 281 -6.76 10.00 -8.52
C HIS A 281 -6.54 10.17 -7.01
N SER A 282 -6.61 11.38 -6.45
CA SER A 282 -6.28 11.62 -5.03
C SER A 282 -7.03 12.79 -4.37
N PRO A 283 -8.37 12.72 -4.24
CA PRO A 283 -9.18 13.80 -3.64
C PRO A 283 -8.74 14.20 -2.23
N LEU A 284 -8.34 13.25 -1.37
CA LEU A 284 -7.81 13.55 -0.03
C LEU A 284 -6.56 14.43 -0.06
N LEU A 285 -5.71 14.31 -1.09
CA LEU A 285 -4.51 15.14 -1.23
C LEU A 285 -4.84 16.53 -1.80
N ASP A 286 -5.92 16.67 -2.57
CA ASP A 286 -6.45 17.98 -2.98
C ASP A 286 -6.99 18.77 -1.77
N ASP A 287 -7.74 18.13 -0.87
CA ASP A 287 -8.17 18.76 0.38
C ASP A 287 -6.98 19.20 1.25
N ILE A 288 -5.93 18.38 1.33
CA ILE A 288 -4.69 18.71 2.06
C ILE A 288 -3.95 19.91 1.43
N SER A 289 -4.09 20.15 0.13
CA SER A 289 -3.50 21.32 -0.53
C SER A 289 -4.08 22.66 -0.02
N GLY A 290 -5.28 22.64 0.57
CA GLY A 290 -5.91 23.80 1.22
C GLY A 290 -5.37 24.14 2.61
N VAL A 291 -4.46 23.34 3.18
CA VAL A 291 -3.91 23.56 4.53
C VAL A 291 -2.87 24.70 4.50
N PRO A 292 -3.01 25.77 5.31
CA PRO A 292 -2.30 27.03 5.09
C PRO A 292 -0.79 27.04 5.40
N ASN A 293 -0.21 25.92 5.86
CA ASN A 293 1.25 25.76 5.95
C ASN A 293 1.67 24.30 6.14
N TRP A 294 2.90 23.99 5.70
CA TRP A 294 3.50 22.65 5.78
C TRP A 294 3.68 22.11 7.21
N ASN A 295 3.80 22.96 8.23
CA ASN A 295 3.85 22.50 9.63
C ASN A 295 2.52 21.87 10.07
N LYS A 296 1.38 22.46 9.67
CA LYS A 296 0.05 21.88 9.90
C LYS A 296 -0.17 20.61 9.05
N VAL A 297 0.32 20.58 7.80
CA VAL A 297 0.29 19.37 6.95
C VAL A 297 1.04 18.22 7.61
N ASN A 298 2.32 18.42 7.99
CA ASN A 298 3.14 17.37 8.60
C ASN A 298 2.56 16.88 9.93
N SER A 299 2.12 17.82 10.79
CA SER A 299 1.48 17.47 12.07
C SER A 299 0.18 16.68 11.87
N GLY A 300 -0.64 17.05 10.88
CA GLY A 300 -1.87 16.34 10.54
C GLY A 300 -1.60 14.94 9.98
N LEU A 301 -0.64 14.81 9.06
CA LEU A 301 -0.24 13.53 8.47
C LEU A 301 0.38 12.58 9.49
N LEU A 302 1.20 13.04 10.43
CA LEU A 302 1.74 12.19 11.50
C LEU A 302 0.64 11.68 12.44
N LYS A 303 -0.36 12.50 12.79
CA LYS A 303 -1.54 12.04 13.55
C LYS A 303 -2.39 11.05 12.73
N MET A 304 -2.60 11.33 11.44
CA MET A 304 -3.37 10.48 10.55
C MET A 304 -2.69 9.12 10.34
N TYR A 305 -1.37 9.07 10.15
CA TYR A 305 -0.61 7.82 10.06
C TYR A 305 -0.76 6.99 11.35
N LYS A 306 -0.64 7.62 12.53
CA LYS A 306 -0.85 6.93 13.81
C LYS A 306 -2.27 6.38 13.99
N ALA A 307 -3.29 6.99 13.41
CA ALA A 307 -4.69 6.57 13.57
C ALA A 307 -5.24 5.68 12.44
N GLU A 308 -4.88 5.96 11.20
CA GLU A 308 -5.44 5.34 9.99
C GLU A 308 -4.51 4.29 9.35
N VAL A 309 -3.23 4.23 9.74
CA VAL A 309 -2.34 3.10 9.44
C VAL A 309 -2.11 2.30 10.73
N LEU A 310 -1.36 2.88 11.68
CA LEU A 310 -1.01 2.17 12.91
C LEU A 310 -2.24 1.93 13.80
N GLY A 311 -3.27 2.77 13.74
CA GLY A 311 -4.50 2.61 14.54
C GLY A 311 -5.50 1.57 14.01
N LYS A 312 -5.19 0.84 12.93
CA LYS A 312 -6.13 -0.10 12.28
C LYS A 312 -5.65 -1.54 12.40
N VAL A 313 -6.41 -2.36 13.15
CA VAL A 313 -6.19 -3.82 13.24
C VAL A 313 -6.11 -4.49 11.84
N PRO A 314 -6.97 -4.19 10.84
CA PRO A 314 -6.85 -4.80 9.51
C PRO A 314 -5.53 -4.57 8.77
N ILE A 315 -4.75 -3.54 9.17
CA ILE A 315 -3.41 -3.26 8.65
C ILE A 315 -2.37 -3.88 9.57
N MET A 316 -2.42 -3.55 10.86
CA MET A 316 -1.40 -3.95 11.84
C MET A 316 -1.43 -5.44 12.23
N GLN A 317 -2.48 -6.18 11.90
CA GLN A 317 -2.50 -7.66 11.95
C GLN A 317 -1.44 -8.32 11.04
N HIS A 318 -0.84 -7.56 10.12
CA HIS A 318 0.25 -8.03 9.26
C HIS A 318 1.64 -7.57 9.72
N PHE A 319 1.71 -6.65 10.69
CA PHE A 319 2.97 -6.20 11.27
C PHE A 319 3.62 -7.35 12.07
N LEU A 320 4.94 -7.49 11.92
CA LEU A 320 5.73 -8.55 12.53
C LEU A 320 6.35 -8.11 13.86
N PHE A 321 6.50 -9.03 14.81
CA PHE A 321 7.09 -8.78 16.11
C PHE A 321 8.17 -9.82 16.42
N GLY A 322 9.34 -9.37 16.87
CA GLY A 322 10.48 -10.23 17.21
C GLY A 322 11.19 -9.73 18.47
N TRP A 323 12.51 -9.89 18.54
CA TRP A 323 13.30 -9.38 19.66
C TRP A 323 13.77 -7.93 19.46
N LEU A 324 14.00 -7.50 18.21
CA LEU A 324 14.21 -6.10 17.87
C LEU A 324 12.91 -5.30 18.06
N ILE A 325 11.78 -5.77 17.52
CA ILE A 325 10.47 -5.14 17.73
C ILE A 325 9.57 -6.05 18.57
N LYS A 326 9.74 -6.01 19.88
CA LYS A 326 8.85 -6.72 20.82
C LYS A 326 7.45 -6.12 20.79
N TRP A 327 6.41 -6.94 20.67
CA TRP A 327 5.01 -6.52 20.78
C TRP A 327 4.69 -5.85 22.12
N TYR A 328 5.19 -6.43 23.21
CA TYR A 328 5.09 -5.88 24.55
C TYR A 328 6.46 -5.97 25.23
N ASP A 329 6.93 -4.82 25.71
CA ASP A 329 8.04 -4.67 26.64
C ASP A 329 7.63 -3.53 27.57
N PRO A 330 7.48 -3.78 28.89
CA PRO A 330 7.10 -2.73 29.83
C PRO A 330 8.21 -1.66 29.83
N CYS A 331 7.82 -0.39 29.82
CA CYS A 331 8.80 0.70 29.84
C CYS A 331 9.65 0.59 31.12
N PRO A 332 11.00 0.51 31.03
CA PRO A 332 11.85 0.30 32.20
C PRO A 332 11.78 1.45 33.22
N PHE A 333 11.31 2.61 32.75
CA PHE A 333 10.86 3.72 33.58
C PHE A 333 9.34 3.86 33.41
N PRO A 334 8.52 3.42 34.39
CA PRO A 334 7.11 3.82 34.41
C PRO A 334 7.05 5.35 34.58
N SER A 335 6.09 6.00 33.91
CA SER A 335 5.84 7.43 34.10
C SER A 335 5.42 7.69 35.55
N LEU A 336 6.16 8.56 36.23
CA LEU A 336 5.77 9.16 37.52
C LEU A 336 4.69 10.23 37.33
#